data_AF-A0A927XR02-F1
#
_entry.id   AF-A0A927XR02-F1
#
_cell.length_a   1.000
_cell.length_b   1.000
_cell.length_c   1.000
_cell.angle_alpha   90.00
_cell.angle_beta   90.00
_cell.angle_gamma   90.00
#
_symmetry.space_group_name_H-M   'P 1'
#
loop_
_entity.id
_entity.type
_entity.pdbx_description
1 polymer ?
#
loop_
_entity_poly.entity_id
_entity_poly.type
_entity_poly.pdbx_seq_one_letter_code
_entity_poly.pdbx_strand_id
1 'polypeptide(L)'
;MKEISALFAYILLAISAYVAAGMSQKRNNLLTKGQAYLNDYVKQWESIELTAADLAAIDKDITSFHIGTKVRAESKPHGLNELFTVIKLSINLLNPGANRLVLGKSVQAFSAALNGLESAQAQIGAEVKKTAQAAADAIRNTERNMLASIEASAESIQSIVSESYTLKEDTEALISAVSTEIEQTKNSVEIQFNQFSQDIEAAASGADAQFEEIRKFIRFVDGKILLGEVGNELELQIANDRISFLQDGAEVAYFSNRKLYVTDAEILHSLQIGGFAFVPRANGNVSWKKVV
;
A
#
# COMPACT_ATOMS: atom_id res chain seq x y z
N MET A 1 -51.38 -26.45 -37.87
CA MET A 1 -50.43 -27.34 -38.59
C MET A 1 -50.26 -26.98 -40.07
N LYS A 2 -51.33 -26.79 -40.87
CA LYS A 2 -51.21 -26.47 -42.31
C LYS A 2 -50.45 -25.16 -42.60
N GLU A 3 -50.64 -24.12 -41.82
CA GLU A 3 -49.96 -22.83 -42.06
C GLU A 3 -48.46 -22.83 -41.74
N ILE A 4 -48.05 -23.56 -40.70
CA ILE A 4 -46.63 -23.70 -40.34
C ILE A 4 -45.86 -24.47 -41.43
N SER A 5 -46.50 -25.48 -42.03
CA SER A 5 -45.92 -26.24 -43.15
C SER A 5 -45.75 -25.39 -44.41
N ALA A 6 -46.69 -24.49 -44.71
CA ALA A 6 -46.60 -23.60 -45.87
C ALA A 6 -45.50 -22.55 -45.69
N LEU A 7 -45.38 -21.99 -44.48
CA LEU A 7 -44.33 -21.03 -44.14
C LEU A 7 -42.93 -21.67 -44.26
N PHE A 8 -42.77 -22.90 -43.78
CA PHE A 8 -41.50 -23.61 -43.84
C PHE A 8 -41.07 -23.95 -45.28
N ALA A 9 -42.02 -24.38 -46.11
CA ALA A 9 -41.75 -24.64 -47.53
C ALA A 9 -41.35 -23.37 -48.29
N TYR A 10 -42.01 -22.24 -48.00
CA TYR A 10 -41.70 -20.95 -48.62
C TYR A 10 -40.30 -20.45 -48.23
N ILE A 11 -39.92 -20.58 -46.94
CA ILE A 11 -38.59 -20.22 -46.45
C ILE A 11 -37.51 -21.09 -47.13
N LEU A 12 -37.73 -22.40 -47.25
CA LEU A 12 -36.78 -23.30 -47.90
C LEU A 12 -36.56 -22.96 -49.38
N LEU A 13 -37.65 -22.63 -50.09
CA LEU A 13 -37.60 -22.26 -51.50
C LEU A 13 -36.86 -20.92 -51.70
N ALA A 14 -37.10 -19.95 -50.81
CA ALA A 14 -36.44 -18.66 -50.83
C ALA A 14 -34.92 -18.78 -50.54
N ILE A 15 -34.53 -19.62 -49.58
CA ILE A 15 -33.11 -19.89 -49.28
C ILE A 15 -32.43 -20.57 -50.47
N SER A 16 -33.06 -21.58 -51.07
CA SER A 16 -32.54 -22.28 -52.26
C SER A 16 -32.32 -21.32 -53.44
N ALA A 17 -33.30 -20.45 -53.72
CA ALA A 17 -33.20 -19.45 -54.78
C ALA A 17 -32.08 -18.42 -54.51
N TYR A 18 -31.93 -17.97 -53.25
CA TYR A 18 -30.88 -17.03 -52.86
C TYR A 18 -29.48 -17.63 -53.00
N VAL A 19 -29.30 -18.88 -52.57
CA VAL A 19 -28.03 -19.61 -52.68
C VAL A 19 -27.68 -19.88 -54.16
N ALA A 20 -28.66 -20.29 -54.97
CA ALA A 20 -28.46 -20.50 -56.41
C ALA A 20 -28.11 -19.20 -57.16
N ALA A 21 -28.75 -18.08 -56.82
CA ALA A 21 -28.44 -16.77 -57.39
C ALA A 21 -26.99 -16.34 -57.07
N GLY A 22 -26.57 -16.49 -55.81
CA GLY A 22 -25.20 -16.17 -55.37
C GLY A 22 -24.14 -17.03 -56.06
N MET A 23 -24.39 -18.32 -56.27
CA MET A 23 -23.47 -19.22 -56.98
C MET A 23 -23.42 -18.90 -58.49
N SER A 24 -24.55 -18.60 -59.12
CA SER A 24 -24.62 -18.22 -60.53
C SER A 24 -23.85 -16.92 -60.80
N GLN A 25 -23.96 -15.93 -59.91
CA GLN A 25 -23.24 -14.66 -60.02
C GLN A 25 -21.72 -14.83 -59.87
N LYS A 26 -21.26 -15.64 -58.91
CA LYS A 26 -19.82 -15.95 -58.76
C LYS A 26 -19.25 -16.69 -59.98
N ARG A 27 -19.97 -17.68 -60.50
CA ARG A 27 -19.59 -18.41 -61.72
C ARG A 27 -19.48 -17.48 -62.93
N ASN A 28 -20.47 -16.61 -63.14
CA ASN A 28 -20.46 -15.67 -64.26
C ASN A 28 -19.29 -14.68 -64.14
N ASN A 29 -19.04 -14.13 -62.95
CA ASN A 29 -17.91 -13.24 -62.72
C ASN A 29 -16.55 -13.93 -63.02
N LEU A 30 -16.39 -15.19 -62.60
CA LEU A 30 -15.16 -15.94 -62.87
C LEU A 30 -15.00 -16.25 -64.36
N LEU A 31 -16.07 -16.63 -65.06
CA LEU A 31 -16.05 -16.86 -66.51
C LEU A 31 -15.69 -15.57 -67.26
N THR A 32 -16.33 -14.43 -66.93
CA THR A 32 -16.03 -13.13 -67.53
C THR A 32 -14.56 -12.74 -67.30
N LYS A 33 -14.06 -12.90 -66.07
CA LYS A 33 -12.66 -12.59 -65.75
C LYS A 33 -11.68 -13.54 -66.44
N GLY A 34 -12.01 -14.82 -66.53
CA GLY A 34 -11.20 -15.82 -67.23
C GLY A 34 -11.14 -15.57 -68.75
N GLN A 35 -12.27 -15.22 -69.36
CA GLN A 35 -12.33 -14.83 -70.77
C GLN A 35 -11.59 -13.53 -71.04
N ALA A 36 -11.69 -12.54 -70.16
CA ALA A 36 -10.93 -11.29 -70.27
C ALA A 36 -9.42 -11.54 -70.18
N TYR A 37 -8.97 -12.35 -69.22
CA TYR A 37 -7.56 -12.70 -69.06
C TYR A 37 -7.00 -13.44 -70.28
N LEU A 38 -7.72 -14.44 -70.80
CA LEU A 38 -7.32 -15.17 -72.01
C LEU A 38 -7.28 -14.27 -73.24
N ASN A 39 -8.27 -13.38 -73.41
CA ASN A 39 -8.28 -12.41 -74.52
C ASN A 39 -7.12 -11.42 -74.44
N ASP A 40 -6.70 -11.02 -73.25
CA ASP A 40 -5.55 -10.14 -73.06
C ASP A 40 -4.24 -10.88 -73.38
N TYR A 41 -4.11 -12.13 -72.92
CA TYR A 41 -2.91 -12.95 -73.12
C TYR A 41 -2.68 -13.31 -74.60
N VAL A 42 -3.74 -13.69 -75.33
CA VAL A 42 -3.66 -14.01 -76.77
C VAL A 42 -3.22 -12.80 -77.61
N LYS A 43 -3.41 -11.57 -77.11
CA LYS A 43 -3.03 -10.33 -77.80
C LYS A 43 -1.62 -9.84 -77.45
N GLN A 44 -0.84 -10.55 -76.61
CA GLN A 44 0.50 -10.13 -76.19
C GLN A 44 1.63 -10.58 -77.15
N TRP A 45 1.48 -10.36 -78.46
CA TRP A 45 2.60 -10.56 -79.38
C TRP A 45 3.62 -9.42 -79.22
N GLU A 46 4.81 -9.72 -78.71
CA GLU A 46 5.90 -8.73 -78.57
C GLU A 46 6.58 -8.46 -79.92
N SER A 47 6.76 -9.50 -80.74
CA SER A 47 7.21 -9.38 -82.12
C SER A 47 6.64 -10.48 -83.02
N ILE A 48 6.55 -10.21 -84.33
CA ILE A 48 6.11 -11.14 -85.37
C ILE A 48 7.14 -11.10 -86.48
N GLU A 49 7.79 -12.24 -86.77
CA GLU A 49 8.65 -12.40 -87.95
C GLU A 49 7.84 -13.01 -89.10
N LEU A 50 7.87 -12.35 -90.27
CA LEU A 50 7.17 -12.80 -91.46
C LEU A 50 8.01 -12.59 -92.71
N THR A 51 7.71 -13.36 -93.75
CA THR A 51 8.29 -13.19 -95.09
C THR A 51 7.31 -12.40 -95.95
N ALA A 52 7.77 -11.35 -96.63
CA ALA A 52 6.92 -10.53 -97.50
C ALA A 52 7.67 -10.03 -98.73
N ALA A 53 7.01 -10.00 -99.89
CA ALA A 53 7.54 -9.37 -101.08
C ALA A 53 7.26 -7.86 -101.07
N ASP A 54 8.24 -7.04 -101.46
CA ASP A 54 8.03 -5.60 -101.64
C ASP A 54 7.47 -5.31 -103.04
N LEU A 55 6.20 -4.90 -103.09
CA LEU A 55 5.48 -4.66 -104.35
C LEU A 55 5.65 -3.22 -104.88
N ALA A 56 6.35 -2.34 -104.15
CA ALA A 56 6.63 -0.98 -104.61
C ALA A 56 7.49 -0.94 -105.89
N ALA A 57 8.18 -2.04 -106.21
CA ALA A 57 8.92 -2.19 -107.46
C ALA A 57 8.02 -2.39 -108.69
N ILE A 58 6.76 -2.79 -108.49
CA ILE A 58 5.80 -3.16 -109.54
C ILE A 58 4.72 -2.09 -109.70
N ASP A 59 4.28 -1.50 -108.58
CA ASP A 59 3.24 -0.47 -108.55
C ASP A 59 3.74 0.76 -107.79
N LYS A 60 3.68 1.93 -108.44
CA LYS A 60 4.14 3.21 -107.85
C LYS A 60 3.23 3.72 -106.74
N ASP A 61 2.01 3.21 -106.64
CA ASP A 61 1.05 3.60 -105.60
C ASP A 61 1.23 2.79 -104.30
N ILE A 62 2.12 1.78 -104.28
CA ILE A 62 2.46 0.99 -103.10
C ILE A 62 3.76 1.49 -102.47
N THR A 63 3.73 1.75 -101.17
CA THR A 63 4.92 2.19 -100.41
C THR A 63 5.82 1.01 -100.06
N SER A 64 7.13 1.17 -100.30
CA SER A 64 8.15 0.19 -99.92
C SER A 64 8.29 0.07 -98.41
N PHE A 65 8.63 -1.12 -97.93
CA PHE A 65 8.85 -1.36 -96.50
C PHE A 65 10.14 -0.70 -96.03
N HIS A 66 10.04 0.13 -94.99
CA HIS A 66 11.18 0.72 -94.31
C HIS A 66 11.09 0.42 -92.81
N ILE A 67 12.25 0.36 -92.14
CA ILE A 67 12.27 0.32 -90.67
C ILE A 67 11.55 1.57 -90.15
N GLY A 68 10.66 1.40 -89.18
CA GLY A 68 9.82 2.45 -88.63
C GLY A 68 8.46 2.61 -89.33
N THR A 69 8.26 2.05 -90.52
CA THR A 69 6.96 2.07 -91.20
C THR A 69 5.94 1.23 -90.43
N LYS A 70 4.72 1.76 -90.28
CA LYS A 70 3.59 1.01 -89.71
C LYS A 70 2.95 0.17 -90.81
N VAL A 71 2.90 -1.14 -90.60
CA VAL A 71 2.27 -2.10 -91.51
C VAL A 71 1.11 -2.78 -90.80
N ARG A 72 0.02 -3.01 -91.52
CA ARG A 72 -1.13 -3.74 -90.98
C ARG A 72 -0.87 -5.24 -91.15
N ALA A 73 -0.82 -5.97 -90.04
CA ALA A 73 -0.73 -7.42 -90.04
C ALA A 73 -2.11 -8.00 -89.76
N GLU A 74 -2.64 -8.76 -90.71
CA GLU A 74 -3.90 -9.48 -90.55
C GLU A 74 -3.66 -11.00 -90.63
N SER A 75 -4.07 -11.72 -89.58
CA SER A 75 -4.08 -13.18 -89.57
C SER A 75 -5.40 -13.67 -88.99
N LYS A 76 -6.30 -14.09 -89.88
CA LYS A 76 -7.60 -14.69 -89.54
C LYS A 76 -7.52 -15.88 -88.57
N PRO A 77 -6.61 -16.87 -88.72
CA PRO A 77 -6.54 -18.00 -87.78
C PRO A 77 -6.07 -17.59 -86.38
N HIS A 78 -5.41 -16.43 -86.22
CA HIS A 78 -4.93 -15.92 -84.94
C HIS A 78 -5.74 -14.74 -84.40
N GLY A 79 -6.84 -14.36 -85.08
CA GLY A 79 -7.65 -13.19 -84.71
C GLY A 79 -6.89 -11.87 -84.75
N LEU A 80 -5.76 -11.82 -85.48
CA LEU A 80 -4.87 -10.67 -85.54
C LEU A 80 -5.35 -9.70 -86.62
N ASN A 81 -5.52 -8.42 -86.27
CA ASN A 81 -5.75 -7.35 -87.22
C ASN A 81 -5.31 -6.01 -86.65
N GLU A 82 -3.99 -5.80 -86.56
CA GLU A 82 -3.41 -4.64 -85.89
C GLU A 82 -2.26 -4.03 -86.70
N LEU A 83 -1.95 -2.76 -86.43
CA LEU A 83 -0.81 -2.06 -86.99
C LEU A 83 0.43 -2.35 -86.14
N PHE A 84 1.48 -2.88 -86.78
CA PHE A 84 2.79 -3.07 -86.16
C PHE A 84 3.82 -2.18 -86.83
N THR A 85 4.89 -1.86 -86.10
CA THR A 85 6.03 -1.12 -86.64
C THR A 85 7.08 -2.12 -87.13
N VAL A 86 7.61 -1.92 -88.34
CA VAL A 86 8.76 -2.69 -88.82
C VAL A 86 9.98 -2.32 -87.97
N ILE A 87 10.46 -3.25 -87.15
CA ILE A 87 11.63 -3.05 -86.26
C ILE A 87 12.92 -3.63 -86.86
N LYS A 88 12.80 -4.57 -87.80
CA LYS A 88 13.91 -5.14 -88.56
C LYS A 88 13.47 -5.51 -89.96
N LEU A 89 14.30 -5.22 -90.95
CA LEU A 89 14.08 -5.57 -92.36
C LEU A 89 15.34 -6.28 -92.90
N SER A 90 15.15 -7.43 -93.52
CA SER A 90 16.19 -8.17 -94.22
C SER A 90 15.77 -8.33 -95.69
N ILE A 91 16.58 -7.80 -96.60
CA ILE A 91 16.28 -7.75 -98.03
C ILE A 91 17.13 -8.80 -98.76
N ASN A 92 16.49 -9.60 -99.59
CA ASN A 92 17.13 -10.53 -100.50
C ASN A 92 17.04 -9.97 -101.94
N LEU A 93 18.18 -9.53 -102.48
CA LEU A 93 18.25 -8.87 -103.79
C LEU A 93 18.01 -9.83 -104.97
N LEU A 94 18.25 -11.13 -104.77
CA LEU A 94 18.10 -12.14 -105.83
C LEU A 94 16.72 -12.78 -105.82
N ASN A 95 16.04 -12.78 -104.66
CA ASN A 95 14.68 -13.26 -104.51
C ASN A 95 13.90 -12.32 -103.56
N PRO A 96 13.29 -11.24 -104.09
CA PRO A 96 12.55 -10.26 -103.29
C PRO A 96 11.39 -10.86 -102.48
N GLY A 97 10.83 -11.99 -102.92
CA GLY A 97 9.79 -12.72 -102.19
C GLY A 97 10.29 -13.41 -100.91
N ALA A 98 11.61 -13.46 -100.70
CA ALA A 98 12.24 -14.02 -99.50
C ALA A 98 12.69 -12.95 -98.49
N ASN A 99 12.29 -11.68 -98.66
CA ASN A 99 12.58 -10.64 -97.66
C ASN A 99 11.90 -10.98 -96.34
N ARG A 100 12.58 -10.72 -95.23
CA ARG A 100 12.04 -10.94 -93.88
C ARG A 100 11.78 -9.62 -93.18
N LEU A 101 10.60 -9.49 -92.60
CA LEU A 101 10.19 -8.37 -91.77
C LEU A 101 9.98 -8.88 -90.35
N VAL A 102 10.58 -8.20 -89.38
CA VAL A 102 10.20 -8.35 -87.97
C VAL A 102 9.39 -7.13 -87.60
N LEU A 103 8.17 -7.40 -87.16
CA LEU A 103 7.19 -6.42 -86.73
C LEU A 103 7.14 -6.41 -85.20
N GLY A 104 7.19 -5.23 -84.58
CA GLY A 104 7.08 -5.05 -83.13
C GLY A 104 5.91 -4.14 -82.76
N LYS A 105 5.44 -4.24 -81.51
CA LYS A 105 4.48 -3.27 -80.95
C LYS A 105 5.12 -1.88 -80.82
N SER A 106 4.31 -0.83 -80.92
CA SER A 106 4.81 0.55 -80.93
C SER A 106 5.44 0.96 -79.59
N VAL A 107 6.41 1.88 -79.64
CA VAL A 107 7.10 2.48 -78.48
C VAL A 107 6.11 3.03 -77.43
N GLN A 108 4.89 3.42 -77.84
CA GLN A 108 3.85 3.96 -76.95
C GLN A 108 3.40 2.96 -75.87
N ALA A 109 3.35 1.65 -76.17
CA ALA A 109 2.98 0.64 -75.19
C ALA A 109 4.05 0.48 -74.11
N PHE A 110 5.33 0.56 -74.49
CA PHE A 110 6.45 0.54 -73.56
C PHE A 110 6.50 1.81 -72.69
N SER A 111 6.28 2.99 -73.26
CA SER A 111 6.20 4.25 -72.50
C SER A 111 5.06 4.26 -71.48
N ALA A 112 3.90 3.69 -71.83
CA ALA A 112 2.78 3.56 -70.90
C ALA A 112 3.11 2.65 -69.70
N ALA A 113 3.83 1.54 -69.93
CA ALA A 113 4.32 0.68 -68.87
C ALA A 113 5.32 1.41 -67.95
N LEU A 114 6.24 2.18 -68.54
CA LEU A 114 7.23 2.97 -67.78
C LEU A 114 6.56 4.00 -66.84
N ASN A 115 5.57 4.74 -67.34
CA ASN A 115 4.80 5.70 -66.53
C ASN A 115 4.04 5.02 -65.38
N GLY A 116 3.56 3.78 -65.61
CA GLY A 116 2.95 2.96 -64.57
C GLY A 116 3.91 2.66 -63.42
N LEU A 117 5.18 2.35 -63.72
CA LEU A 117 6.21 2.09 -62.71
C LEU A 117 6.55 3.35 -61.89
N GLU A 118 6.66 4.52 -62.51
CA GLU A 118 6.93 5.77 -61.80
C GLU A 118 5.81 6.11 -60.80
N SER A 119 4.55 5.94 -61.21
CA SER A 119 3.41 6.17 -60.32
C SER A 119 3.37 5.17 -59.15
N ALA A 120 3.71 3.90 -59.38
CA ALA A 120 3.81 2.90 -58.33
C ALA A 120 4.94 3.20 -57.33
N GLN A 121 6.11 3.63 -57.81
CA GLN A 121 7.21 4.05 -56.94
C GLN A 121 6.84 5.28 -56.10
N ALA A 122 6.16 6.27 -56.69
CA ALA A 122 5.69 7.45 -55.96
C ALA A 122 4.68 7.07 -54.86
N GLN A 123 3.76 6.15 -55.13
CA GLN A 123 2.81 5.64 -54.14
C GLN A 123 3.52 4.90 -53.00
N ILE A 124 4.49 4.04 -53.31
CA ILE A 124 5.30 3.33 -52.30
C ILE A 124 6.05 4.34 -51.43
N GLY A 125 6.69 5.35 -52.02
CA GLY A 125 7.40 6.39 -51.27
C GLY A 125 6.49 7.20 -50.35
N ALA A 126 5.27 7.53 -50.80
CA ALA A 126 4.27 8.22 -50.00
C ALA A 126 3.79 7.36 -48.82
N GLU A 127 3.51 6.07 -49.04
CA GLU A 127 3.06 5.17 -47.98
C GLU A 127 4.18 4.91 -46.96
N VAL A 128 5.42 4.68 -47.40
CA VAL A 128 6.59 4.54 -46.50
C VAL A 128 6.78 5.80 -45.65
N LYS A 129 6.66 7.00 -46.24
CA LYS A 129 6.76 8.26 -45.49
C LYS A 129 5.65 8.38 -44.44
N LYS A 130 4.42 8.01 -44.79
CA LYS A 130 3.27 8.03 -43.89
C LYS A 130 3.45 7.03 -42.74
N THR A 131 3.92 5.81 -43.03
CA THR A 131 4.23 4.81 -42.00
C THR A 131 5.35 5.30 -41.07
N ALA A 132 6.41 5.90 -41.61
CA ALA A 132 7.50 6.45 -40.81
C ALA A 132 7.02 7.60 -39.91
N GLN A 133 6.13 8.47 -40.39
CA GLN A 133 5.51 9.53 -39.59
C GLN A 133 4.64 8.96 -38.47
N ALA A 134 3.76 8.00 -38.79
CA ALA A 134 2.93 7.34 -37.79
C ALA A 134 3.77 6.64 -36.71
N ALA A 135 4.87 5.99 -37.08
CA ALA A 135 5.81 5.38 -36.14
C ALA A 135 6.50 6.44 -35.26
N ALA A 136 6.96 7.56 -35.83
CA ALA A 136 7.56 8.65 -35.07
C ALA A 136 6.58 9.27 -34.07
N ASP A 137 5.31 9.43 -34.44
CA ASP A 137 4.28 9.98 -33.55
C ASP A 137 3.91 8.98 -32.44
N ALA A 138 3.84 7.69 -32.75
CA ALA A 138 3.63 6.64 -31.75
C ALA A 138 4.77 6.61 -30.72
N ILE A 139 6.03 6.75 -31.17
CA ILE A 139 7.20 6.84 -30.28
C ILE A 139 7.11 8.08 -29.39
N ARG A 140 6.83 9.26 -29.95
CA ARG A 140 6.70 10.51 -29.17
C ARG A 140 5.58 10.44 -28.13
N ASN A 141 4.44 9.84 -28.49
CA ASN A 141 3.33 9.68 -27.56
C ASN A 141 3.69 8.68 -26.45
N THR A 142 4.39 7.59 -26.78
CA THR A 142 4.88 6.62 -25.79
C THR A 142 5.86 7.27 -24.83
N GLU A 143 6.80 8.07 -25.32
CA GLU A 143 7.77 8.82 -24.50
C GLU A 143 7.05 9.79 -23.55
N ARG A 144 6.09 10.57 -24.06
CA ARG A 144 5.28 11.48 -23.22
C ARG A 144 4.51 10.75 -22.13
N ASN A 145 3.87 9.62 -22.46
CA ASN A 145 3.12 8.83 -21.49
C ASN A 145 4.03 8.20 -20.43
N MET A 146 5.23 7.75 -20.84
CA MET A 146 6.22 7.20 -19.93
C MET A 146 6.74 8.27 -18.96
N LEU A 147 7.07 9.47 -19.45
CA LEU A 147 7.50 10.58 -18.61
C LEU A 147 6.42 10.99 -17.59
N ALA A 148 5.17 11.10 -18.02
CA ALA A 148 4.05 11.39 -17.11
C ALA A 148 3.85 10.30 -16.05
N SER A 149 4.02 9.03 -16.42
CA SER A 149 3.92 7.91 -15.46
C SER A 149 5.08 7.91 -14.46
N ILE A 150 6.29 8.27 -14.91
CA ILE A 150 7.48 8.39 -14.04
C ILE A 150 7.29 9.53 -13.05
N GLU A 151 6.81 10.69 -13.50
CA GLU A 151 6.55 11.86 -12.65
C GLU A 151 5.48 11.54 -11.59
N ALA A 152 4.35 10.96 -12.00
CA ALA A 152 3.31 10.52 -11.06
C ALA A 152 3.83 9.47 -10.05
N SER A 153 4.68 8.54 -10.48
CA SER A 153 5.29 7.57 -9.58
C SER A 153 6.27 8.23 -8.61
N ALA A 154 7.04 9.23 -9.04
CA ALA A 154 7.98 9.97 -8.20
C ALA A 154 7.22 10.76 -7.12
N GLU A 155 6.15 11.45 -7.49
CA GLU A 155 5.28 12.17 -6.55
C GLU A 155 4.65 11.23 -5.52
N SER A 156 4.15 10.07 -5.97
CA SER A 156 3.58 9.05 -5.07
C SER A 156 4.62 8.51 -4.10
N ILE A 157 5.83 8.19 -4.57
CA ILE A 157 6.93 7.74 -3.70
C ILE A 157 7.29 8.83 -2.68
N GLN A 158 7.43 10.08 -3.11
CA GLN A 158 7.74 11.19 -2.22
C GLN A 158 6.66 11.40 -1.15
N SER A 159 5.39 11.29 -1.52
CA SER A 159 4.26 11.36 -0.59
C SER A 159 4.33 10.25 0.45
N ILE A 160 4.49 8.99 0.01
CA ILE A 160 4.56 7.82 0.91
C ILE A 160 5.75 7.93 1.87
N VAL A 161 6.93 8.31 1.35
CA VAL A 161 8.13 8.46 2.17
C VAL A 161 7.97 9.61 3.18
N SER A 162 7.34 10.71 2.78
CA SER A 162 7.12 11.86 3.67
C SER A 162 6.15 11.51 4.79
N GLU A 163 5.00 10.91 4.46
CA GLU A 163 4.01 10.43 5.44
C GLU A 163 4.63 9.38 6.38
N SER A 164 5.41 8.44 5.84
CA SER A 164 6.08 7.44 6.66
C SER A 164 7.13 8.04 7.61
N TYR A 165 7.83 9.11 7.20
CA TYR A 165 8.79 9.80 8.06
C TYR A 165 8.10 10.59 9.17
N THR A 166 7.03 11.33 8.86
CA THR A 166 6.25 12.06 9.87
C THR A 166 5.64 11.12 10.89
N LEU A 167 5.05 10.00 10.46
CA LEU A 167 4.51 8.99 11.37
C LEU A 167 5.58 8.38 12.28
N LYS A 168 6.81 8.18 11.78
CA LYS A 168 7.91 7.67 12.59
C LYS A 168 8.32 8.67 13.66
N GLU A 169 8.49 9.94 13.30
CA GLU A 169 8.84 11.01 14.25
C GLU A 169 7.77 11.18 15.32
N ASP A 170 6.49 11.23 14.93
CA ASP A 170 5.36 11.32 15.85
C ASP A 170 5.29 10.11 16.79
N THR A 171 5.60 8.91 16.27
CA THR A 171 5.63 7.68 17.08
C THR A 171 6.79 7.68 18.07
N GLU A 172 7.98 8.10 17.67
CA GLU A 172 9.15 8.23 18.57
C GLU A 172 8.90 9.28 19.66
N ALA A 173 8.28 10.42 19.30
CA ALA A 173 7.87 11.44 20.26
C ALA A 173 6.82 10.91 21.26
N LEU A 174 5.81 10.17 20.78
CA LEU A 174 4.78 9.57 21.64
C LEU A 174 5.39 8.51 22.58
N ILE A 175 6.28 7.66 22.08
CA ILE A 175 7.00 6.66 22.90
C ILE A 175 7.83 7.37 23.98
N SER A 176 8.54 8.45 23.63
CA SER A 176 9.32 9.23 24.59
C SER A 176 8.44 9.88 25.65
N ALA A 177 7.29 10.45 25.27
CA ALA A 177 6.33 11.05 26.19
C ALA A 177 5.76 10.02 27.16
N VAL A 178 5.30 8.87 26.65
CA VAL A 178 4.78 7.76 27.47
C VAL A 178 5.85 7.20 28.41
N SER A 179 7.09 7.03 27.95
CA SER A 179 8.19 6.58 28.81
C SER A 179 8.46 7.57 29.94
N THR A 180 8.42 8.87 29.64
CA THR A 180 8.60 9.94 30.63
C THR A 180 7.47 9.95 31.65
N GLU A 181 6.22 9.83 31.21
CA GLU A 181 5.06 9.74 32.11
C GLU A 181 5.12 8.51 33.02
N ILE A 182 5.54 7.36 32.48
CA ILE A 182 5.72 6.12 33.26
C ILE A 182 6.84 6.30 34.31
N GLU A 183 7.99 6.87 33.94
CA GLU A 183 9.08 7.14 34.88
C GLU A 183 8.67 8.14 35.96
N GLN A 184 8.01 9.24 35.60
CA GLN A 184 7.50 10.22 36.55
C GLN A 184 6.47 9.60 37.51
N THR A 185 5.56 8.78 36.99
CA THR A 185 4.56 8.07 37.80
C THR A 185 5.23 7.09 38.74
N LYS A 186 6.20 6.30 38.26
CA LYS A 186 7.00 5.39 39.09
C LYS A 186 7.70 6.15 40.22
N ASN A 187 8.40 7.25 39.90
CA ASN A 187 9.09 8.07 40.90
C ASN A 187 8.11 8.67 41.91
N SER A 188 6.94 9.13 41.46
CA SER A 188 5.89 9.66 42.34
C SER A 188 5.35 8.59 43.29
N VAL A 189 5.04 7.40 42.79
CA VAL A 189 4.57 6.26 43.59
C VAL A 189 5.64 5.80 44.57
N GLU A 190 6.90 5.75 44.16
CA GLU A 190 8.03 5.38 45.04
C GLU A 190 8.24 6.40 46.16
N ILE A 191 8.20 7.70 45.86
CA ILE A 191 8.25 8.76 46.88
C ILE A 191 7.08 8.64 47.85
N GLN A 192 5.85 8.46 47.35
CA GLN A 192 4.66 8.30 48.18
C GLN A 192 4.76 7.06 49.08
N PHE A 193 5.24 5.94 48.54
CA PHE A 193 5.40 4.70 49.29
C PHE A 193 6.46 4.84 50.39
N ASN A 194 7.62 5.43 50.06
CA ASN A 194 8.68 5.68 51.03
C ASN A 194 8.22 6.63 52.15
N GLN A 195 7.49 7.70 51.81
CA GLN A 195 6.92 8.61 52.80
C GLN A 195 5.91 7.89 53.70
N PHE A 196 5.02 7.10 53.12
CA PHE A 196 4.04 6.31 53.88
C PHE A 196 4.71 5.30 54.83
N SER A 197 5.78 4.62 54.40
CA SER A 197 6.57 3.75 55.28
C SER A 197 7.21 4.53 56.43
N GLN A 198 7.80 5.70 56.16
CA GLN A 198 8.38 6.56 57.19
C GLN A 198 7.32 7.08 58.18
N ASP A 199 6.15 7.47 57.70
CA ASP A 199 5.05 7.95 58.54
C ASP A 199 4.55 6.83 59.48
N ILE A 200 4.46 5.58 58.99
CA ILE A 200 4.13 4.41 59.81
C ILE A 200 5.20 4.16 60.87
N GLU A 201 6.48 4.17 60.49
CA GLU A 201 7.59 3.96 61.43
C GLU A 201 7.65 5.06 62.49
N ALA A 202 7.41 6.31 62.12
CA ALA A 202 7.35 7.44 63.05
C ALA A 202 6.15 7.33 64.00
N ALA A 203 4.98 6.95 63.49
CA ALA A 203 3.79 6.74 64.32
C ALA A 203 3.97 5.58 65.32
N ALA A 204 4.56 4.47 64.87
CA ALA A 204 4.89 3.33 65.73
C ALA A 204 5.92 3.72 66.81
N SER A 205 7.03 4.37 66.40
CA SER A 205 8.08 4.81 67.33
C SER A 205 7.58 5.85 68.34
N GLY A 206 6.71 6.77 67.90
CA GLY A 206 6.11 7.78 68.77
C GLY A 206 5.15 7.18 69.80
N ALA A 207 4.35 6.19 69.40
CA ALA A 207 3.49 5.45 70.33
C ALA A 207 4.34 4.66 71.33
N ASP A 208 5.35 3.93 70.86
CA ASP A 208 6.24 3.14 71.72
C ASP A 208 6.99 4.02 72.73
N ALA A 209 7.49 5.19 72.33
CA ALA A 209 8.18 6.12 73.24
C ALA A 209 7.27 6.60 74.39
N GLN A 210 6.01 6.94 74.09
CA GLN A 210 5.04 7.34 75.12
C GLN A 210 4.68 6.16 76.04
N PHE A 211 4.53 4.95 75.49
CA PHE A 211 4.26 3.76 76.30
C PHE A 211 5.46 3.36 77.17
N GLU A 212 6.69 3.50 76.70
CA GLU A 212 7.90 3.27 77.48
C GLU A 212 8.06 4.28 78.62
N GLU A 213 7.70 5.55 78.39
CA GLU A 213 7.67 6.55 79.45
C GLU A 213 6.65 6.19 80.53
N ILE A 214 5.45 5.75 80.16
CA ILE A 214 4.43 5.28 81.12
C ILE A 214 4.91 4.01 81.86
N ARG A 215 5.55 3.05 81.16
CA ARG A 215 6.10 1.82 81.77
C ARG A 215 7.20 2.09 82.79
N LYS A 216 7.93 3.20 82.68
CA LYS A 216 8.89 3.63 83.72
C LYS A 216 8.21 3.92 85.05
N PHE A 217 6.92 4.30 85.07
CA PHE A 217 6.21 4.66 86.30
C PHE A 217 5.13 3.65 86.69
N ILE A 218 4.49 2.96 85.73
CA ILE A 218 3.40 2.02 85.98
C ILE A 218 3.77 0.67 85.38
N ARG A 219 3.95 -0.35 86.22
CA ARG A 219 4.36 -1.70 85.80
C ARG A 219 3.36 -2.74 86.27
N PHE A 220 3.06 -3.70 85.39
CA PHE A 220 2.26 -4.89 85.72
C PHE A 220 3.21 -6.09 85.83
N VAL A 221 3.49 -6.55 87.05
CA VAL A 221 4.46 -7.61 87.34
C VAL A 221 3.81 -8.64 88.24
N ASP A 222 3.83 -9.92 87.84
CA ASP A 222 3.32 -11.05 88.63
C ASP A 222 1.89 -10.84 89.20
N GLY A 223 1.01 -10.23 88.42
CA GLY A 223 -0.39 -9.95 88.81
C GLY A 223 -0.55 -8.78 89.79
N LYS A 224 0.50 -7.99 90.03
CA LYS A 224 0.50 -6.77 90.84
C LYS A 224 0.75 -5.54 89.97
N ILE A 225 0.35 -4.37 90.46
CA ILE A 225 0.64 -3.07 89.83
C ILE A 225 1.65 -2.32 90.70
N LEU A 226 2.80 -1.97 90.13
CA LEU A 226 3.84 -1.17 90.76
C LEU A 226 3.75 0.26 90.19
N LEU A 227 3.75 1.25 91.08
CA LEU A 227 3.58 2.67 90.82
C LEU A 227 4.75 3.44 91.42
N GLY A 228 5.64 3.95 90.58
CA GLY A 228 6.87 4.63 90.97
C GLY A 228 7.92 4.50 89.87
N GLU A 229 8.83 5.47 89.75
CA GLU A 229 9.88 5.41 88.73
C GLU A 229 10.78 4.17 88.95
N VAL A 230 11.15 3.46 87.88
CA VAL A 230 12.09 2.34 87.96
C VAL A 230 13.41 2.82 88.58
N GLY A 231 13.87 2.13 89.62
CA GLY A 231 15.11 2.46 90.32
C GLY A 231 14.96 3.55 91.39
N ASN A 232 13.75 4.12 91.57
CA ASN A 232 13.46 4.96 92.73
C ASN A 232 13.26 4.10 93.98
N GLU A 233 13.66 4.66 95.13
CA GLU A 233 13.54 3.98 96.42
C GLU A 233 12.07 3.84 96.84
N LEU A 234 11.24 4.83 96.52
CA LEU A 234 9.82 4.86 96.90
C LEU A 234 8.94 4.32 95.77
N GLU A 235 8.14 3.31 96.09
CA GLU A 235 7.20 2.68 95.16
C GLU A 235 5.88 2.31 95.87
N LEU A 236 4.77 2.35 95.15
CA LEU A 236 3.48 1.84 95.61
C LEU A 236 3.18 0.52 94.89
N GLN A 237 2.88 -0.54 95.63
CA GLN A 237 2.51 -1.84 95.09
C GLN A 237 1.04 -2.15 95.40
N ILE A 238 0.23 -2.38 94.36
CA ILE A 238 -1.16 -2.82 94.47
C ILE A 238 -1.21 -4.31 94.16
N ALA A 239 -1.51 -5.12 95.17
CA ALA A 239 -1.78 -6.54 95.06
C ALA A 239 -3.27 -6.82 95.29
N ASN A 240 -3.70 -8.07 95.10
CA ASN A 240 -5.10 -8.46 95.27
C ASN A 240 -5.61 -8.24 96.71
N ASP A 241 -4.76 -8.49 97.72
CA ASP A 241 -5.11 -8.50 99.13
C ASP A 241 -4.66 -7.24 99.91
N ARG A 242 -3.80 -6.40 99.32
CA ARG A 242 -3.25 -5.22 99.97
C ARG A 242 -2.71 -4.17 99.00
N ILE A 243 -2.65 -2.92 99.48
CA ILE A 243 -1.94 -1.81 98.83
C ILE A 243 -0.78 -1.43 99.75
N SER A 244 0.45 -1.53 99.25
CA SER A 244 1.69 -1.39 100.02
C SER A 244 2.50 -0.18 99.57
N PHE A 245 3.01 0.59 100.52
CA PHE A 245 4.06 1.59 100.32
C PHE A 245 5.40 0.91 100.58
N LEU A 246 6.25 0.89 99.56
CA LEU A 246 7.58 0.31 99.59
C LEU A 246 8.64 1.43 99.64
N GLN A 247 9.68 1.20 100.42
CA GLN A 247 10.92 1.98 100.40
C GLN A 247 12.10 1.01 100.28
N ASP A 248 12.93 1.16 99.24
CA ASP A 248 14.01 0.22 98.89
C ASP A 248 13.55 -1.24 98.80
N GLY A 249 12.32 -1.44 98.31
CA GLY A 249 11.66 -2.74 98.22
C GLY A 249 11.11 -3.30 99.54
N ALA A 250 11.33 -2.63 100.68
CA ALA A 250 10.77 -3.01 101.96
C ALA A 250 9.38 -2.38 102.17
N GLU A 251 8.41 -3.15 102.67
CA GLU A 251 7.06 -2.65 102.99
C GLU A 251 7.09 -1.82 104.28
N VAL A 252 6.94 -0.50 104.14
CA VAL A 252 6.97 0.46 105.26
C VAL A 252 5.57 0.82 105.76
N ALA A 253 4.56 0.69 104.90
CA ALA A 253 3.15 0.79 105.28
C ALA A 253 2.28 0.00 104.30
N TYR A 254 1.10 -0.45 104.73
CA TYR A 254 0.13 -1.06 103.83
C TYR A 254 -1.30 -0.96 104.35
N PHE A 255 -2.24 -0.95 103.41
CA PHE A 255 -3.66 -1.14 103.65
C PHE A 255 -4.05 -2.58 103.35
N SER A 256 -4.65 -3.27 104.33
CA SER A 256 -5.26 -4.58 104.12
C SER A 256 -6.38 -4.81 105.12
N ASN A 257 -7.44 -5.54 104.71
CA ASN A 257 -8.54 -5.93 105.59
C ASN A 257 -9.13 -4.78 106.42
N ARG A 258 -9.37 -3.62 105.78
CA ARG A 258 -9.90 -2.37 106.38
C ARG A 258 -9.02 -1.75 107.47
N LYS A 259 -7.72 -2.08 107.50
CA LYS A 259 -6.76 -1.54 108.46
C LYS A 259 -5.54 -0.97 107.74
N LEU A 260 -5.00 0.10 108.30
CA LEU A 260 -3.71 0.67 107.92
C LEU A 260 -2.66 0.18 108.91
N TYR A 261 -1.57 -0.37 108.38
CA TYR A 261 -0.39 -0.77 109.13
C TYR A 261 0.76 0.12 108.69
N VAL A 262 1.50 0.69 109.65
CA VAL A 262 2.64 1.57 109.42
C VAL A 262 3.75 1.12 110.35
N THR A 263 4.95 0.86 109.82
CA THR A 263 6.10 0.43 110.63
C THR A 263 6.52 1.53 111.59
N ASP A 264 6.77 2.73 111.05
CA ASP A 264 7.13 3.93 111.82
C ASP A 264 6.40 5.15 111.26
N ALA A 265 5.93 6.03 112.15
CA ALA A 265 5.22 7.25 111.77
C ALA A 265 5.75 8.47 112.56
N GLU A 266 6.27 9.46 111.84
CA GLU A 266 6.56 10.79 112.37
C GLU A 266 5.44 11.77 111.99
N ILE A 267 4.70 12.28 112.99
CA ILE A 267 3.56 13.18 112.78
C ILE A 267 3.95 14.61 113.15
N LEU A 268 4.14 15.47 112.13
CA LEU A 268 4.71 16.82 112.30
C LEU A 268 3.75 17.85 112.91
N HIS A 269 2.43 17.65 112.77
CA HIS A 269 1.44 18.65 113.18
C HIS A 269 0.48 18.14 114.25
N SER A 270 -0.39 17.21 113.89
CA SER A 270 -1.37 16.64 114.81
C SER A 270 -1.75 15.22 114.41
N LEU A 271 -1.97 14.37 115.42
CA LEU A 271 -2.55 13.04 115.27
C LEU A 271 -3.93 13.05 115.91
N GLN A 272 -4.97 12.72 115.15
CA GLN A 272 -6.34 12.61 115.65
C GLN A 272 -6.84 11.18 115.52
N ILE A 273 -7.37 10.63 116.62
CA ILE A 273 -7.97 9.30 116.70
C ILE A 273 -9.42 9.47 117.15
N GLY A 274 -10.37 9.28 116.24
CA GLY A 274 -11.78 9.56 116.50
C GLY A 274 -12.00 11.03 116.91
N GLY A 275 -12.70 11.25 118.02
CA GLY A 275 -12.94 12.60 118.58
C GLY A 275 -11.83 13.13 119.48
N PHE A 276 -10.61 12.57 119.45
CA PHE A 276 -9.50 12.96 120.33
C PHE A 276 -8.25 13.28 119.51
N ALA A 277 -7.52 14.34 119.85
CA ALA A 277 -6.30 14.70 119.13
C ALA A 277 -5.12 15.06 120.03
N PHE A 278 -3.94 14.84 119.48
CA PHE A 278 -2.64 15.28 119.95
C PHE A 278 -2.44 16.73 119.53
N VAL A 279 -2.34 17.65 120.49
CA VAL A 279 -2.09 19.07 120.22
C VAL A 279 -0.84 19.52 120.99
N PRO A 280 0.26 19.87 120.29
CA PRO A 280 1.44 20.43 120.94
C PRO A 280 1.10 21.81 121.52
N ARG A 281 1.51 22.06 122.76
CA ARG A 281 1.36 23.37 123.42
C ARG A 281 2.57 24.25 123.13
N ALA A 282 2.40 25.57 123.22
CA ALA A 282 3.48 26.55 122.96
C ALA A 282 4.74 26.37 123.83
N ASN A 283 4.66 25.59 124.92
CA ASN A 283 5.76 25.28 125.83
C ASN A 283 6.42 23.91 125.59
N GLY A 284 6.09 23.22 124.49
CA GLY A 284 6.63 21.89 124.17
C GLY A 284 5.96 20.72 124.90
N ASN A 285 5.04 20.98 125.83
CA ASN A 285 4.28 19.90 126.49
C ASN A 285 3.12 19.40 125.62
N VAL A 286 2.79 18.13 125.82
CA VAL A 286 1.72 17.44 125.09
C VAL A 286 0.43 17.44 125.91
N SER A 287 -0.70 17.67 125.24
CA SER A 287 -2.01 17.31 125.80
C SER A 287 -2.84 16.48 124.83
N TRP A 288 -3.41 15.41 125.36
CA TRP A 288 -4.49 14.65 124.74
C TRP A 288 -5.82 15.27 125.13
N LYS A 289 -6.57 15.80 124.17
CA LYS A 289 -7.89 16.39 124.43
C LYS A 289 -8.92 15.90 123.42
N LYS A 290 -10.18 15.87 123.85
CA LYS A 290 -11.32 15.68 122.95
C LYS A 290 -11.38 16.89 122.01
N VAL A 291 -11.31 16.65 120.71
CA VAL A 291 -11.45 17.63 119.64
C VAL A 291 -12.74 17.27 118.93
N VAL A 292 -13.85 17.68 119.57
CA VAL A 292 -15.19 17.69 118.99
C VAL A 292 -15.56 19.15 118.85
#